data_AF-A0A0R3XCP2-F1
#
_entry.id   AF-A0A0R3XCP2-F1
#
_cell.length_a   1.000
_cell.length_b   1.000
_cell.length_c   1.000
_cell.angle_alpha   90.00
_cell.angle_beta   90.00
_cell.angle_gamma   90.00
#
_symmetry.space_group_name_H-M   'P 1'
#
loop_
_entity.id
_entity.type
_entity.pdbx_description
1 polymer ?
#
loop_
_entity_poly.entity_id
_entity_poly.type
_entity_poly.pdbx_seq_one_letter_code
_entity_poly.pdbx_strand_id
1 'polypeptide(L)'
;MDLTLPPFYPVHRWDMAPHIVNAFYNPRENHIYFPAGILQKPFYDAYYPLALNYGGIGVVVGHEIVHAFDRQGSKYDAKGNLRQWWSESTRADFERNSECMVHQYGNYTVQGKNVDGHLTLSENIADNGGIKAAYRLEKVTKRRTQ
;
A
#
# COMPACT_ATOMS: atom_id res chain seq x y z
N MET A 1 21.58 22.61 -34.72
CA MET A 1 20.52 23.42 -34.08
C MET A 1 19.21 23.11 -34.77
N ASP A 2 18.46 22.17 -34.21
CA ASP A 2 17.02 22.31 -34.03
C ASP A 2 16.67 21.45 -32.80
N LEU A 3 16.46 22.13 -31.68
CA LEU A 3 16.17 21.57 -30.36
C LEU A 3 14.67 21.76 -30.05
N THR A 4 13.81 21.40 -31.01
CA THR A 4 12.38 21.33 -30.74
C THR A 4 12.08 19.96 -30.12
N LEU A 5 12.09 19.93 -28.79
CA LEU A 5 11.54 18.84 -28.00
C LEU A 5 10.08 18.60 -28.45
N PRO A 6 9.66 17.37 -28.78
CA PRO A 6 8.27 17.10 -29.10
C PRO A 6 7.36 17.47 -27.91
N PRO A 7 6.12 17.91 -28.21
CA PRO A 7 5.22 18.49 -27.23
C PRO A 7 4.85 17.48 -26.15
N PHE A 8 4.84 17.92 -24.89
CA PHE A 8 4.16 17.31 -23.73
C PHE A 8 3.83 15.81 -23.83
N TYR A 9 4.67 14.97 -23.21
CA TYR A 9 4.28 13.58 -22.92
C TYR A 9 2.99 13.59 -22.06
N PRO A 10 1.96 12.80 -22.42
CA PRO A 10 0.66 12.84 -21.74
C PRO A 10 0.73 12.24 -20.33
N VAL A 11 -0.23 12.65 -19.50
CA VAL A 11 -0.43 12.38 -18.06
C VAL A 11 -0.82 10.91 -17.76
N HIS A 12 -0.34 9.96 -18.56
CA HIS A 12 -0.69 8.54 -18.51
C HIS A 12 0.56 7.66 -18.49
N ARG A 13 1.49 7.95 -17.57
CA ARG A 13 2.69 7.13 -17.40
C ARG A 13 2.47 6.19 -16.21
N TRP A 14 2.50 4.89 -16.47
CA TRP A 14 2.57 3.90 -15.40
C TRP A 14 4.04 3.56 -15.16
N ASP A 15 4.45 3.54 -13.90
CA ASP A 15 5.82 3.18 -13.52
C ASP A 15 6.09 1.67 -13.67
N MET A 16 5.05 0.86 -13.91
CA MET A 16 5.15 -0.58 -14.14
C MET A 16 4.43 -1.02 -15.43
N ALA A 17 5.04 -1.96 -16.14
CA ALA A 17 4.42 -2.59 -17.31
C ALA A 17 3.28 -3.53 -16.89
N PRO A 18 2.24 -3.74 -17.74
CA PRO A 18 1.06 -4.52 -17.37
C PRO A 18 1.32 -5.99 -16.97
N HIS A 19 2.42 -6.60 -17.41
CA HIS A 19 2.75 -8.00 -17.15
C HIS A 19 3.53 -8.22 -15.83
N ILE A 20 3.88 -7.14 -15.12
CA ILE A 20 4.62 -7.23 -13.86
C ILE A 20 3.71 -7.81 -12.77
N VAL A 21 4.22 -8.77 -12.01
CA VAL A 21 3.54 -9.35 -10.85
C VAL A 21 3.91 -8.51 -9.62
N ASN A 22 3.27 -7.35 -9.49
CA ASN A 22 3.44 -6.44 -8.36
C ASN A 22 2.25 -5.48 -8.26
N ALA A 23 2.21 -4.65 -7.23
CA ALA A 23 1.34 -3.48 -7.11
C ALA A 23 2.16 -2.31 -6.51
N PHE A 24 1.67 -1.08 -6.62
CA PHE A 24 2.30 0.06 -5.96
C PHE A 24 1.37 1.26 -5.77
N TYR A 25 1.69 2.06 -4.76
CA TYR A 25 1.14 3.39 -4.51
C TYR A 25 2.14 4.49 -4.88
N ASN A 26 1.67 5.51 -5.60
CA ASN A 26 2.45 6.71 -5.88
C ASN A 26 1.93 7.91 -5.06
N PRO A 27 2.68 8.42 -4.07
CA PRO A 27 2.23 9.52 -3.23
C PRO A 27 2.11 10.87 -3.96
N ARG A 28 2.81 11.09 -5.07
CA ARG A 28 2.77 12.37 -5.81
C ARG A 28 1.54 12.47 -6.69
N GLU A 29 1.01 11.33 -7.12
CA GLU A 29 -0.20 11.26 -7.93
C GLU A 29 -1.42 10.86 -7.10
N ASN A 30 -1.19 10.36 -5.87
CA ASN A 30 -2.20 9.75 -5.02
C ASN A 30 -2.96 8.62 -5.76
N HIS A 31 -2.20 7.77 -6.45
CA HIS A 31 -2.72 6.68 -7.29
C HIS A 31 -2.24 5.32 -6.79
N ILE A 32 -3.12 4.32 -6.89
CA ILE A 32 -2.81 2.90 -6.68
C ILE A 32 -2.86 2.18 -8.02
N TYR A 33 -1.88 1.32 -8.28
CA TYR A 33 -1.72 0.64 -9.56
C TYR A 33 -1.71 -0.88 -9.35
N PHE A 34 -2.57 -1.58 -10.12
CA PHE A 34 -2.63 -3.04 -10.16
C PHE A 34 -2.45 -3.51 -11.61
N PRO A 35 -1.20 -3.78 -12.05
CA PRO A 35 -0.91 -4.42 -13.33
C PRO A 35 -1.71 -5.72 -13.52
N ALA A 36 -2.06 -6.06 -14.76
CA ALA A 36 -2.75 -7.32 -15.05
C ALA A 36 -1.98 -8.56 -14.57
N GLY A 37 -0.65 -8.47 -14.50
CA GLY A 37 0.24 -9.53 -14.01
C GLY A 37 -0.01 -9.93 -12.55
N ILE A 38 -0.53 -9.09 -11.66
CA ILE A 38 -0.88 -9.52 -10.30
C ILE A 38 -2.29 -10.10 -10.19
N LEU A 39 -3.16 -9.85 -11.17
CA LEU A 39 -4.56 -10.28 -11.19
C LEU A 39 -4.73 -11.73 -11.69
N GLN A 40 -3.94 -12.63 -11.09
CA GLN A 40 -3.92 -14.06 -11.38
C GLN A 40 -3.72 -14.88 -10.11
N LYS A 41 -3.77 -16.21 -10.21
CA LYS A 41 -3.47 -17.10 -9.08
C LYS A 41 -2.04 -16.88 -8.59
N PRO A 42 -1.79 -16.91 -7.26
CA PRO A 42 -2.74 -17.20 -6.18
C PRO A 42 -3.53 -15.98 -5.68
N PHE A 43 -3.26 -14.77 -6.17
CA PHE A 43 -3.85 -13.53 -5.66
C PHE A 43 -5.34 -13.38 -6.01
N TYR A 44 -5.71 -13.70 -7.25
CA TYR A 44 -7.07 -13.54 -7.75
C TYR A 44 -7.47 -14.68 -8.70
N ASP A 45 -8.71 -15.15 -8.52
CA ASP A 45 -9.40 -15.96 -9.53
C ASP A 45 -10.92 -15.71 -9.40
N ALA A 46 -11.61 -15.53 -10.52
CA ALA A 46 -13.04 -15.24 -10.52
C ALA A 46 -13.90 -16.37 -9.91
N TYR A 47 -13.38 -17.59 -9.88
CA TYR A 47 -14.03 -18.78 -9.35
C TYR A 47 -13.57 -19.12 -7.92
N TYR A 48 -12.65 -18.36 -7.33
CA TYR A 48 -12.27 -18.54 -5.93
C TYR A 48 -13.41 -18.18 -4.97
N PRO A 49 -13.55 -18.90 -3.84
CA PRO A 49 -14.33 -18.42 -2.72
C PRO A 49 -13.90 -17.00 -2.34
N LEU A 50 -14.87 -16.15 -1.98
CA LEU A 50 -14.60 -14.76 -1.62
C LEU A 50 -13.47 -14.63 -0.58
N ALA A 51 -13.40 -15.55 0.38
CA ALA A 51 -12.35 -15.56 1.39
C ALA A 51 -10.94 -15.61 0.79
N LEU A 52 -10.71 -16.36 -0.29
CA LEU A 52 -9.41 -16.40 -0.97
C LEU A 52 -9.13 -15.13 -1.76
N ASN A 53 -10.11 -14.56 -2.46
CA ASN A 53 -9.92 -13.30 -3.17
C ASN A 53 -9.67 -12.14 -2.19
N TYR A 54 -10.37 -12.09 -1.05
CA TYR A 54 -10.11 -11.11 -0.01
C TYR A 54 -8.78 -11.34 0.70
N GLY A 55 -8.38 -12.58 0.94
CA GLY A 55 -7.09 -12.93 1.55
C GLY A 55 -5.88 -12.75 0.62
N GLY A 56 -6.09 -12.85 -0.69
CA GLY A 56 -5.10 -12.59 -1.73
C GLY A 56 -5.14 -11.13 -2.17
N ILE A 57 -5.77 -10.87 -3.32
CA ILE A 57 -5.80 -9.53 -3.93
C ILE A 57 -6.43 -8.46 -3.03
N GLY A 58 -7.39 -8.83 -2.17
CA GLY A 58 -7.99 -7.90 -1.22
C GLY A 58 -6.99 -7.35 -0.19
N VAL A 59 -6.04 -8.18 0.27
CA VAL A 59 -4.97 -7.73 1.16
C VAL A 59 -4.02 -6.78 0.41
N VAL A 60 -3.64 -7.12 -0.82
CA VAL A 60 -2.78 -6.25 -1.67
C VAL A 60 -3.46 -4.91 -1.91
N VAL A 61 -4.75 -4.89 -2.25
CA VAL A 61 -5.51 -3.64 -2.41
C VAL A 61 -5.53 -2.82 -1.12
N GLY A 62 -5.76 -3.47 0.01
CA GLY A 62 -5.72 -2.81 1.32
C GLY A 62 -4.33 -2.25 1.64
N HIS A 63 -3.26 -2.99 1.31
CA HIS A 63 -1.87 -2.60 1.52
C HIS A 63 -1.54 -1.31 0.73
N GLU A 64 -1.84 -1.28 -0.57
CA GLU A 64 -1.58 -0.09 -1.40
C GLU A 64 -2.38 1.14 -0.96
N ILE A 65 -3.61 0.97 -0.47
CA ILE A 65 -4.39 2.08 0.08
C ILE A 65 -3.74 2.62 1.36
N VAL A 66 -3.21 1.74 2.21
CA VAL A 66 -2.60 2.14 3.49
C VAL A 66 -1.27 2.87 3.27
N HIS A 67 -0.56 2.62 2.17
CA HIS A 67 0.61 3.43 1.81
C HIS A 67 0.32 4.93 1.70
N ALA A 68 -0.92 5.35 1.38
CA ALA A 68 -1.31 6.76 1.42
C ALA A 68 -1.23 7.38 2.84
N PHE A 69 -1.22 6.55 3.89
CA PHE A 69 -1.26 6.95 5.28
C PHE A 69 -0.09 6.41 6.12
N ASP A 70 0.85 5.70 5.50
CA ASP A 70 2.02 5.17 6.20
C ASP A 70 3.01 6.28 6.61
N ARG A 71 4.18 5.91 7.14
CA ARG A 71 5.20 6.87 7.60
C ARG A 71 5.61 7.88 6.53
N GLN A 72 5.65 7.48 5.27
CA GLN A 72 6.06 8.31 4.13
C GLN A 72 4.85 8.95 3.44
N GLY A 73 3.81 8.17 3.13
CA GLY A 73 2.62 8.67 2.44
C GLY A 73 1.85 9.70 3.24
N SER A 74 1.78 9.58 4.57
CA SER A 74 1.13 10.57 5.44
C SER A 74 1.75 11.98 5.39
N LYS A 75 2.88 12.17 4.71
CA LYS A 75 3.50 13.49 4.49
C LYS A 75 2.97 14.18 3.23
N TYR A 76 2.21 13.48 2.39
CA TYR A 76 1.63 13.98 1.16
C TYR A 76 0.14 14.26 1.37
N ASP A 77 -0.33 15.42 0.91
CA ASP A 77 -1.75 15.75 0.93
C ASP A 77 -2.53 15.02 -0.19
N ALA A 78 -3.85 15.17 -0.22
CA ALA A 78 -4.71 14.49 -1.19
C ALA A 78 -4.43 14.84 -2.67
N LYS A 79 -3.66 15.90 -2.94
CA LYS A 79 -3.22 16.32 -4.27
C LYS A 79 -1.78 15.88 -4.58
N GLY A 80 -1.16 15.11 -3.68
CA GLY A 80 0.20 14.61 -3.80
C GLY A 80 1.30 15.65 -3.50
N ASN A 81 0.97 16.73 -2.80
CA ASN A 81 1.98 17.71 -2.38
C ASN A 81 2.59 17.31 -1.04
N LEU A 82 3.92 17.39 -0.93
CA LEU A 82 4.61 17.23 0.35
C LEU A 82 4.29 18.42 1.26
N ARG A 83 3.43 18.20 2.26
CA ARG A 83 2.94 19.24 3.17
C ARG A 83 2.49 18.61 4.48
N GLN A 84 2.78 19.27 5.61
CA GLN A 84 2.15 18.89 6.88
C GLN A 84 0.66 19.27 6.86
N TRP A 85 -0.20 18.27 6.71
CA TRP A 85 -1.66 18.42 6.70
C TRP A 85 -2.34 17.82 7.96
N TRP A 86 -1.58 17.11 8.79
CA TRP A 86 -2.00 16.68 10.13
C TRP A 86 -1.71 17.75 11.17
N SER A 87 -2.57 17.81 12.20
CA SER A 87 -2.23 18.54 13.43
C SER A 87 -1.00 17.92 14.09
N GLU A 88 -0.26 18.71 14.86
CA GLU A 88 0.89 18.22 15.63
C GLU A 88 0.51 17.08 16.57
N SER A 89 -0.67 17.16 17.21
CA SER A 89 -1.19 16.09 18.06
C SER A 89 -1.39 14.77 17.29
N THR A 90 -1.95 14.82 16.08
CA THR A 90 -2.18 13.64 15.25
C THR A 90 -0.84 13.03 14.79
N ARG A 91 0.14 13.87 14.43
CA ARG A 91 1.48 13.40 14.05
C ARG A 91 2.17 12.71 15.24
N ALA A 92 2.10 13.31 16.42
CA ALA A 92 2.69 12.72 17.63
C ALA A 92 2.02 11.40 18.03
N ASP A 93 0.68 11.31 17.91
CA ASP A 93 -0.05 10.08 18.17
C ASP A 93 0.29 8.99 17.13
N PHE A 94 0.43 9.35 15.86
CA PHE A 94 0.84 8.42 14.81
C PHE A 94 2.24 7.85 15.09
N GLU A 95 3.20 8.72 15.39
CA GLU A 95 4.58 8.30 15.70
C GLU A 95 4.60 7.34 16.90
N ARG A 96 3.97 7.73 18.01
CA ARG A 96 3.84 6.88 19.22
C ARG A 96 3.20 5.53 18.94
N ASN A 97 2.13 5.48 18.16
CA ASN A 97 1.45 4.23 17.84
C ASN A 97 2.29 3.35 16.90
N SER A 98 3.05 3.95 15.99
CA SER A 98 3.91 3.25 15.05
C SER A 98 5.16 2.62 15.70
N GLU A 99 5.61 3.16 16.84
CA GLU A 99 6.72 2.57 17.62
C GLU A 99 6.46 1.12 18.03
N CYS A 100 5.21 0.76 18.31
CA CYS A 100 4.83 -0.63 18.60
C CYS A 100 5.26 -1.59 17.48
N MET A 101 5.06 -1.20 16.22
CA MET A 101 5.48 -2.00 15.07
C MET A 101 7.00 -2.00 14.89
N VAL A 102 7.68 -0.89 15.15
CA VAL A 102 9.16 -0.86 15.15
C VAL A 102 9.71 -1.87 16.15
N HIS A 103 9.21 -1.87 17.38
CA HIS A 103 9.65 -2.80 18.42
C HIS A 103 9.29 -4.25 18.08
N GLN A 104 8.08 -4.49 17.59
CA GLN A 104 7.63 -5.83 17.20
C GLN A 104 8.54 -6.42 16.12
N TYR A 105 8.74 -5.71 15.01
CA TYR A 105 9.51 -6.21 13.88
C TYR A 105 11.02 -6.18 14.15
N GLY A 106 11.50 -5.24 14.95
CA GLY A 106 12.90 -5.19 15.40
C GLY A 106 13.33 -6.38 16.27
N ASN A 107 12.37 -7.08 16.89
CA ASN A 107 12.61 -8.29 17.67
C ASN A 107 12.68 -9.58 16.81
N TYR A 108 12.46 -9.50 15.49
CA TYR A 108 12.59 -10.65 14.62
C TYR A 108 14.04 -10.86 14.17
N THR A 109 14.47 -12.13 14.18
CA THR A 109 15.75 -12.56 13.62
C THR A 109 15.50 -13.54 12.47
N VAL A 110 16.07 -13.24 11.30
CA VAL A 110 15.95 -14.06 10.09
C VAL A 110 17.35 -14.42 9.62
N GLN A 111 17.64 -15.72 9.50
CA GLN A 111 18.95 -16.23 9.08
C GLN A 111 20.12 -15.63 9.89
N GLY A 112 19.91 -15.44 11.19
CA GLY A 112 20.92 -14.88 12.11
C GLY A 112 21.09 -13.36 12.04
N LYS A 113 20.26 -12.64 11.27
CA LYS A 113 20.26 -11.18 11.19
C LYS A 113 18.98 -10.61 11.78
N ASN A 114 19.09 -9.53 12.55
CA ASN A 114 17.91 -8.84 13.06
C ASN A 114 17.27 -8.01 11.95
N VAL A 115 15.95 -8.02 11.91
CA VAL A 115 15.17 -7.13 11.05
C VAL A 115 15.27 -5.71 11.62
N ASP A 116 15.43 -4.72 10.75
CA ASP A 116 15.36 -3.32 11.14
C ASP A 116 13.89 -2.86 11.12
N GLY A 117 13.31 -2.71 12.30
CA GLY A 117 11.92 -2.28 12.46
C GLY A 117 11.64 -0.85 12.00
N HIS A 118 12.66 0.04 11.99
CA HIS A 118 12.52 1.40 11.46
C HIS A 118 12.58 1.40 9.93
N LEU A 119 13.48 0.60 9.35
CA LEU A 119 13.61 0.46 7.90
C LEU A 119 12.35 -0.12 7.27
N THR A 120 11.74 -1.11 7.91
CA THR A 120 10.56 -1.84 7.39
C THR A 120 9.22 -1.20 7.77
N LEU A 121 9.22 -0.11 8.53
CA LEU A 121 8.01 0.42 9.17
C LEU A 121 6.87 0.76 8.20
N SER A 122 7.15 1.37 7.06
CA SER A 122 6.10 1.73 6.07
C SER A 122 5.36 0.48 5.57
N GLU A 123 6.11 -0.55 5.14
CA GLU A 123 5.57 -1.83 4.69
C GLU A 123 4.83 -2.56 5.81
N ASN A 124 5.38 -2.56 7.03
CA ASN A 124 4.73 -3.19 8.18
C ASN A 124 3.38 -2.54 8.50
N ILE A 125 3.27 -1.21 8.41
CA ILE A 125 2.01 -0.48 8.57
C ILE A 125 1.03 -0.88 7.46
N ALA A 126 1.49 -0.90 6.21
CA ALA A 126 0.69 -1.26 5.04
C ALA A 126 0.14 -2.70 5.14
N ASP A 127 0.96 -3.67 5.52
CA ASP A 127 0.57 -5.07 5.73
C ASP A 127 -0.51 -5.21 6.80
N ASN A 128 -0.28 -4.64 7.98
CA ASN A 128 -1.19 -4.75 9.12
C ASN A 128 -2.51 -4.02 8.86
N GLY A 129 -2.45 -2.86 8.21
CA GLY A 129 -3.64 -2.11 7.79
C GLY A 129 -4.42 -2.83 6.70
N GLY A 130 -3.72 -3.33 5.69
CA GLY A 130 -4.29 -3.99 4.52
C GLY A 130 -5.02 -5.27 4.87
N ILE A 131 -4.38 -6.16 5.65
CA ILE A 131 -5.03 -7.41 6.08
C ILE A 131 -6.25 -7.14 6.96
N LYS A 132 -6.18 -6.14 7.84
CA LYS A 132 -7.30 -5.73 8.69
C LYS A 132 -8.47 -5.20 7.87
N ALA A 133 -8.21 -4.38 6.85
CA ALA A 133 -9.22 -3.83 5.96
C ALA A 133 -9.89 -4.95 5.12
N ALA A 134 -9.08 -5.81 4.51
CA ALA A 134 -9.55 -6.93 3.70
C ALA A 134 -10.44 -7.89 4.49
N TYR A 135 -10.01 -8.27 5.70
CA TYR A 135 -10.79 -9.13 6.58
C TYR A 135 -12.11 -8.51 7.04
N ARG A 136 -12.13 -7.20 7.34
CA ARG A 136 -13.36 -6.49 7.68
C ARG A 136 -14.34 -6.47 6.50
N LEU A 137 -13.84 -6.20 5.29
CA LEU A 137 -14.66 -6.15 4.09
C LEU A 137 -15.24 -7.53 3.77
N GLU A 138 -14.45 -8.59 3.87
CA GLU A 138 -14.91 -9.97 3.71
C GLU A 138 -16.09 -10.30 4.64
N LYS A 139 -15.97 -9.93 5.93
CA LYS A 139 -17.05 -10.11 6.90
C LYS A 139 -18.32 -9.33 6.55
N VAL A 140 -18.16 -8.08 6.11
CA VAL A 140 -19.30 -7.24 5.70
C VAL A 140 -19.98 -7.83 4.47
N THR A 141 -19.21 -8.27 3.48
CA THR A 141 -19.73 -8.90 2.26
C THR A 141 -20.49 -10.18 2.58
N LYS A 142 -19.92 -11.08 3.39
CA LYS A 142 -20.59 -12.31 3.83
C LYS A 142 -21.92 -12.08 4.55
N ARG A 143 -22.06 -10.98 5.28
CA ARG A 143 -23.31 -10.60 5.97
C ARG A 143 -24.37 -10.03 5.02
N ARG A 144 -23.97 -9.50 3.85
CA ARG A 144 -24.88 -8.92 2.84
C ARG A 144 -25.38 -9.94 1.83
N THR A 145 -24.67 -11.05 1.67
CA THR A 145 -25.00 -12.13 0.72
C THR A 145 -25.72 -13.30 1.38
N GLN A 146 -26.06 -13.20 2.67
CA GLN A 146 -26.93 -14.11 3.43
C GLN A 146 -28.25 -13.41 3.67
#